data_AF-A0AAN5C0M4-F1
#
_entry.id   AF-A0AAN5C0M4-F1
#
_cell.length_a   1.000
_cell.length_b   1.000
_cell.length_c   1.000
_cell.angle_alpha   90.00
_cell.angle_beta   90.00
_cell.angle_gamma   90.00
#
_symmetry.space_group_name_H-M   'P 1'
#
loop_
_entity.id
_entity.type
_entity.pdbx_description
1 polymer ?
#
loop_
_entity_poly.entity_id
_entity_poly.type
_entity_poly.pdbx_seq_one_letter_code
_entity_poly.pdbx_strand_id
1 'polypeptide(L)'
;MVEHLVASATALGLSEEQATRLAAQTCLGAGKMLVESSDSPSQLRKNVTSPNGTTYAALQTFESLGFKETVDKAVNSATSRAAELGNTLGKQ
;
A
#
# COMPACT_ATOMS: atom_id res chain seq x y z
N MET A 1 3.91 -1.63 -6.19
CA MET A 1 2.79 -0.77 -5.69
C MET A 1 2.85 0.64 -6.27
N VAL A 2 3.91 1.42 -6.01
CA VAL A 2 4.02 2.80 -6.52
C VAL A 2 3.99 2.86 -8.05
N GLU A 3 4.72 1.96 -8.73
CA GLU A 3 4.71 1.86 -10.19
C GLU A 3 3.29 1.64 -10.78
N HIS A 4 2.42 0.91 -10.07
CA HIS A 4 1.04 0.68 -10.51
C HIS A 4 0.16 1.90 -10.30
N LEU A 5 0.40 2.69 -9.25
CA LEU A 5 -0.25 3.99 -9.07
C LEU A 5 0.14 4.95 -10.20
N VAL A 6 1.42 4.97 -10.57
CA VAL A 6 1.91 5.77 -11.70
C VAL A 6 1.26 5.33 -13.00
N ALA A 7 1.33 4.04 -13.34
CA ALA A 7 0.74 3.51 -14.56
C ALA A 7 -0.77 3.78 -14.66
N SER A 8 -1.51 3.59 -13.56
CA SER A 8 -2.95 3.86 -13.53
C SER A 8 -3.27 5.34 -13.70
N ALA A 9 -2.54 6.23 -13.01
CA ALA A 9 -2.70 7.66 -13.13
C ALA A 9 -2.38 8.18 -14.55
N THR A 10 -1.33 7.65 -15.18
CA THR A 10 -0.99 7.96 -16.58
C THR A 10 -2.08 7.48 -17.53
N ALA A 11 -2.60 6.27 -17.34
CA ALA A 11 -3.72 5.74 -18.13
C ALA A 11 -5.01 6.58 -17.99
N LEU A 12 -5.16 7.28 -16.86
CA LEU A 12 -6.26 8.21 -16.58
C LEU A 12 -5.99 9.65 -17.05
N GLY A 13 -4.86 9.90 -17.73
CA GLY A 13 -4.58 11.16 -18.44
C GLY A 13 -3.57 12.08 -17.77
N LEU A 14 -2.92 11.68 -16.67
CA LEU A 14 -1.79 12.45 -16.14
C LEU A 14 -0.52 12.22 -16.98
N SER A 15 0.38 13.22 -17.00
CA SER A 15 1.72 12.97 -17.51
C SER A 15 2.46 12.00 -16.58
N GLU A 16 3.40 11.23 -17.13
CA GLU A 16 4.21 10.31 -16.34
C GLU A 16 4.96 11.03 -15.20
N GLU A 17 5.45 12.24 -15.46
CA GLU A 17 6.10 13.09 -14.46
C GLU A 17 5.13 13.43 -13.31
N GLN A 18 3.92 13.89 -13.64
CA GLN A 18 2.89 14.23 -12.65
C GLN A 18 2.48 12.99 -11.84
N ALA A 19 2.20 11.89 -12.52
CA ALA A 19 1.80 10.62 -11.91
C ALA A 19 2.88 10.11 -10.94
N THR A 20 4.15 10.13 -11.37
CA THR A 20 5.30 9.75 -10.54
C THR A 20 5.43 10.62 -9.30
N ARG A 21 5.38 11.95 -9.49
CA ARG A 21 5.49 12.90 -8.38
C ARG A 21 4.37 12.73 -7.36
N LEU A 22 3.12 12.61 -7.82
CA LEU A 22 1.96 12.44 -6.94
C LEU A 22 2.01 11.10 -6.21
N ALA A 23 2.34 10.00 -6.89
CA ALA A 23 2.44 8.68 -6.26
C ALA A 23 3.55 8.64 -5.19
N ALA A 24 4.72 9.22 -5.48
CA ALA A 24 5.82 9.30 -4.53
C ALA A 24 5.46 10.14 -3.29
N GLN A 25 4.87 11.33 -3.48
CA GLN A 25 4.45 12.19 -2.37
C GLN A 25 3.31 11.57 -1.55
N THR A 26 2.40 10.84 -2.19
CA THR A 26 1.35 10.08 -1.49
C THR A 26 1.95 9.06 -0.54
N CYS A 27 2.94 8.29 -0.99
CA CYS A 27 3.61 7.30 -0.15
C CYS A 27 4.42 7.95 0.98
N LEU A 28 5.14 9.03 0.68
CA LEU A 28 5.90 9.79 1.68
C LEU A 28 4.99 10.36 2.77
N GLY A 29 3.90 11.02 2.37
CA GLY A 29 2.94 11.61 3.29
C GLY A 29 2.24 10.56 4.16
N ALA A 30 1.82 9.44 3.57
CA ALA A 30 1.22 8.33 4.30
C ALA A 30 2.20 7.73 5.33
N GLY A 31 3.46 7.51 4.93
CA GLY A 31 4.51 7.02 5.83
C GLY A 31 4.79 7.98 6.98
N LYS A 32 4.90 9.28 6.70
CA LYS A 32 5.06 10.31 7.73
C LYS A 32 3.90 10.33 8.72
N MET A 33 2.66 10.32 8.23
CA MET A 33 1.48 10.27 9.10
C MET A 33 1.49 9.05 10.03
N LEU A 34 1.92 7.88 9.54
CA LEU A 34 1.99 6.66 10.34
C LEU A 34 3.06 6.72 11.44
N VAL A 35 4.18 7.40 11.19
CA VAL A 35 5.30 7.48 12.14
C VAL A 35 5.11 8.61 13.15
N GLU A 36 4.52 9.72 12.73
CA GLU A 36 4.40 10.94 13.54
C GLU A 36 3.09 11.02 14.33
N SER A 37 2.05 10.28 13.94
CA SER A 37 0.76 10.29 14.63
C SER A 37 0.69 9.31 15.79
N SER A 38 -0.08 9.64 16.83
CA SER A 38 -0.51 8.70 17.86
C SER A 38 -1.72 7.86 17.46
N ASP A 39 -2.38 8.18 16.34
CA ASP A 39 -3.54 7.45 15.85
C ASP A 39 -3.14 6.10 15.26
N SER A 40 -4.00 5.09 15.44
CA SER A 40 -3.82 3.81 14.76
C SER A 40 -3.91 3.96 13.23
N PRO A 41 -3.27 3.07 12.45
CA PRO A 41 -3.40 3.08 10.98
C PRO A 41 -4.86 3.01 10.50
N SER A 42 -5.72 2.29 11.23
CA SER A 42 -7.15 2.19 10.91
C SER A 42 -7.88 3.52 11.11
N GLN A 43 -7.47 4.30 12.10
CA GLN A 43 -8.04 5.61 12.39
C GLN A 43 -7.54 6.65 11.38
N LEU A 44 -6.24 6.66 11.07
CA LEU A 44 -5.68 7.51 10.03
C LEU A 44 -6.39 7.32 8.67
N ARG A 45 -6.65 6.06 8.29
CA ARG A 45 -7.46 5.75 7.09
C ARG A 45 -8.87 6.32 7.19
N LYS A 46 -9.55 6.17 8.32
CA LYS A 46 -10.91 6.71 8.53
C LYS A 46 -10.91 8.24 8.42
N ASN A 47 -9.91 8.92 8.96
CA ASN A 47 -9.81 10.39 8.94
C ASN A 47 -9.78 10.96 7.50
N VAL A 48 -9.29 10.18 6.52
CA VAL A 48 -9.24 10.56 5.09
C VAL A 48 -10.33 9.90 4.22
N THR A 49 -11.31 9.26 4.85
CA THR A 49 -12.40 8.54 4.16
C THR A 49 -13.74 9.13 4.55
N SER A 50 -14.31 9.96 3.67
CA SER A 50 -15.70 10.41 3.81
C SER A 50 -16.68 9.31 3.34
N PRO A 51 -17.87 9.21 3.96
CA PRO A 51 -18.93 8.33 3.46
C PRO A 51 -19.25 8.65 2.00
N ASN A 52 -19.33 7.61 1.15
CA ASN A 52 -19.56 7.73 -0.29
C ASN A 52 -18.52 8.57 -1.08
N GLY A 53 -17.34 8.85 -0.48
CA GLY A 53 -16.26 9.57 -1.16
C GLY A 53 -15.46 8.72 -2.13
N THR A 54 -14.53 9.36 -2.87
CA THR A 54 -13.65 8.67 -3.83
C THR A 54 -12.71 7.66 -3.15
N THR A 55 -12.15 8.01 -1.99
CA THR A 55 -11.35 7.08 -1.17
C THR A 55 -12.18 5.87 -0.72
N TYR A 56 -13.44 6.11 -0.33
CA TYR A 56 -14.34 5.03 0.07
C TYR A 56 -14.61 4.05 -1.08
N ALA A 57 -14.88 4.55 -2.28
CA ALA A 57 -15.07 3.73 -3.47
C ALA A 57 -13.82 2.88 -3.80
N ALA A 58 -12.62 3.45 -3.70
CA ALA A 58 -11.38 2.71 -3.88
C ALA A 58 -11.20 1.60 -2.82
N LEU A 59 -11.50 1.89 -1.55
CA LEU A 59 -11.43 0.90 -0.47
C LEU A 59 -12.42 -0.25 -0.65
N GLN A 60 -13.64 0.01 -1.13
CA GLN A 60 -14.62 -1.03 -1.44
C GLN A 60 -14.13 -1.95 -2.57
N THR A 61 -13.45 -1.40 -3.58
CA THR A 61 -12.82 -2.21 -4.63
C THR A 61 -11.68 -3.07 -4.07
N PHE A 62 -10.84 -2.54 -3.18
CA PHE A 62 -9.80 -3.35 -2.54
C PHE A 62 -10.38 -4.48 -1.69
N GLU A 63 -11.47 -4.20 -0.96
CA GLU A 63 -12.17 -5.22 -0.16
C GLU A 63 -12.77 -6.32 -1.03
N SER A 64 -13.48 -5.96 -2.11
CA SER A 64 -14.09 -6.95 -3.02
C SER A 64 -13.07 -7.81 -3.77
N LEU A 65 -11.85 -7.30 -3.97
CA LEU A 65 -10.74 -8.04 -4.57
C LEU A 65 -9.90 -8.84 -3.56
N GLY A 66 -10.28 -8.87 -2.27
CA GLY A 66 -9.57 -9.66 -1.25
C GLY A 66 -8.17 -9.11 -0.95
N PHE A 67 -8.05 -7.79 -0.84
CA PHE A 67 -6.76 -7.15 -0.58
C PHE A 67 -6.11 -7.61 0.73
N LYS A 68 -6.91 -7.80 1.79
CA LYS A 68 -6.39 -8.26 3.08
C LYS A 68 -5.72 -9.62 2.94
N GLU A 69 -6.41 -10.57 2.32
CA GLU A 69 -5.94 -11.93 2.10
C GLU A 69 -4.69 -11.95 1.21
N THR A 70 -4.65 -11.05 0.23
CA THR A 70 -3.49 -10.88 -0.66
C THR A 70 -2.26 -10.41 0.11
N VAL A 71 -2.41 -9.39 0.97
CA VAL A 71 -1.32 -8.89 1.82
C VAL A 71 -0.85 -9.96 2.81
N ASP A 72 -1.78 -10.65 3.48
CA ASP A 72 -1.46 -11.72 4.42
C ASP A 72 -0.63 -12.84 3.74
N LYS A 73 -1.05 -13.28 2.55
CA LYS A 73 -0.31 -14.28 1.76
C LYS A 73 1.08 -13.79 1.36
N ALA A 74 1.21 -12.54 0.93
CA ALA A 74 2.50 -11.97 0.53
C ALA A 74 3.49 -11.93 1.70
N VAL A 75 3.05 -11.47 2.88
CA VAL A 75 3.87 -11.43 4.09
C VAL A 75 4.28 -12.85 4.52
N ASN A 76 3.34 -13.80 4.57
CA ASN A 76 3.64 -15.18 4.93
C ASN A 76 4.64 -15.84 3.96
N SER A 77 4.54 -15.54 2.67
CA SER A 77 5.47 -16.04 1.65
C SER A 77 6.87 -15.48 1.87
N ALA A 78 6.99 -14.18 2.15
CA ALA A 78 8.26 -13.54 2.46
C ALA A 78 8.88 -14.10 3.75
N THR A 79 8.09 -14.29 4.81
CA THR A 79 8.53 -14.88 6.09
C THR A 79 9.02 -16.31 5.91
N SER A 80 8.28 -17.15 5.19
CA SER A 80 8.65 -18.54 4.91
C SER A 80 10.00 -18.61 4.18
N ARG A 81 10.17 -17.75 3.16
CA ARG A 81 11.43 -17.66 2.42
C ARG A 81 12.60 -17.19 3.29
N ALA A 82 12.38 -16.21 4.16
CA ALA A 82 13.41 -15.74 5.08
C ALA A 82 13.89 -16.86 6.03
N ALA A 83 12.97 -17.69 6.53
CA ALA A 83 13.30 -18.83 7.38
C ALA A 83 14.11 -19.91 6.64
N GLU A 84 13.75 -20.23 5.39
CA GLU A 84 14.54 -21.14 4.54
C GLU A 84 15.97 -20.64 4.35
N LEU A 85 16.13 -19.35 4.05
CA LEU A 85 17.45 -18.74 3.86
C LEU A 85 18.28 -18.77 5.14
N GLY A 86 17.69 -18.45 6.29
CA GLY A 86 18.37 -18.52 7.59
C GLY A 86 18.83 -19.94 7.94
N ASN A 87 17.99 -20.94 7.67
CA ASN A 87 18.34 -22.36 7.88
C ASN A 87 19.43 -22.85 6.91
N THR A 88 19.52 -22.28 5.72
CA THR A 88 20.53 -22.66 4.71
C THR A 88 21.87 -22.00 4.99
N LEU A 89 21.86 -20.72 5.39
CA LEU A 89 23.07 -19.94 5.69
C LEU A 89 23.66 -20.27 7.06
N GLY A 90 22.85 -20.66 8.05
CA GLY A 90 23.32 -21.08 9.39
C GLY A 90 23.83 -22.52 9.45
N LYS A 91 23.75 -23.28 8.35
CA LYS A 91 24.28 -24.65 8.21
C LYS A 91 25.56 -24.72 7.37
N GLN A 92 26.07 -23.58 6.91
CA GLN A 92 27.42 -23.43 6.33
C GLN A 92 28.38 -22.96 7.41
#